data_AF-A0AAU2PUB0-F1
#
_entry.id   AF-A0AAU2PUB0-F1
#
_cell.length_a   1.000
_cell.length_b   1.000
_cell.length_c   1.000
_cell.angle_alpha   90.00
_cell.angle_beta   90.00
_cell.angle_gamma   90.00
#
_symmetry.space_group_name_H-M   'P 1'
#
loop_
_entity.id
_entity.type
_entity.pdbx_description
1 polymer ?
#
loop_
_entity_poly.entity_id
_entity_poly.type
_entity_poly.pdbx_seq_one_letter_code
_entity_poly.pdbx_strand_id
1 'polypeptide(L)'
;MDTVLADAAARGRRPTLTAVERRLGIAHATFYRHYSDLIAGYFQPRIPRSAASADDGQADADEPAARAVRRLRQENIELRRTVEIYSEMIRQLATENDALRQPSVVVRSLPVRGDV
;
A
#
# COMPACT_ATOMS: atom_id res chain seq x y z
N MET A 1 4.50 13.71 23.07
CA MET A 1 3.38 13.06 22.35
C MET A 1 2.05 13.34 23.03
N ASP A 2 1.95 13.08 24.33
CA ASP A 2 0.71 13.21 25.11
C ASP A 2 0.07 14.60 25.06
N THR A 3 0.88 15.65 24.99
CA THR A 3 0.38 17.03 24.87
C THR A 3 -0.34 17.30 23.55
N VAL A 4 0.11 16.71 22.43
CA VAL A 4 -0.54 16.89 21.11
C VAL A 4 -1.81 16.06 21.03
N LEU A 5 -1.79 14.87 21.63
CA LEU A 5 -2.95 13.99 21.75
C LEU A 5 -4.04 14.62 22.62
N ALA A 6 -3.67 15.16 23.78
CA ALA A 6 -4.58 15.85 24.70
C ALA A 6 -5.18 17.12 24.08
N ASP A 7 -4.38 17.88 23.34
CA ASP A 7 -4.80 19.13 22.70
C ASP A 7 -5.64 18.89 21.42
N ALA A 8 -5.52 17.72 20.79
CA ALA A 8 -6.43 17.27 19.74
C ALA A 8 -7.74 16.75 20.32
N ALA A 9 -7.67 15.96 21.41
CA ALA A 9 -8.83 15.47 22.14
C ALA A 9 -9.68 16.60 22.74
N ALA A 10 -9.05 17.62 23.32
CA ALA A 10 -9.72 18.81 23.85
C ALA A 10 -10.46 19.61 22.76
N ARG A 11 -10.00 19.55 21.51
CA ARG A 11 -10.65 20.18 20.35
C ARG A 11 -11.62 19.26 19.62
N GLY A 12 -11.85 18.05 20.12
CA GLY A 12 -12.69 17.03 19.46
C GLY A 12 -12.18 16.60 18.09
N ARG A 13 -10.90 16.83 17.78
CA ARG A 13 -10.29 16.50 16.48
C ARG A 13 -9.37 15.30 16.62
N ARG A 14 -9.27 14.52 15.54
CA ARG A 14 -8.34 13.39 15.50
C ARG A 14 -6.90 13.93 15.42
N PRO A 15 -5.99 13.49 16.31
CA PRO A 15 -4.59 13.85 16.22
C PRO A 15 -4.00 13.31 14.92
N THR A 16 -3.33 14.17 14.14
CA THR A 16 -2.66 13.80 12.89
C THR A 16 -1.15 13.72 13.08
N LEU A 17 -0.49 12.86 12.30
CA LEU A 17 0.97 12.72 12.28
C LEU A 17 1.66 14.05 12.00
N THR A 18 1.10 14.82 11.06
CA THR A 18 1.58 16.15 10.69
C THR A 18 1.54 17.16 11.83
N ALA A 19 0.59 17.06 12.76
CA ALA A 19 0.50 17.95 13.91
C ALA A 19 1.61 17.66 14.93
N VAL A 20 1.99 16.39 15.07
CA VAL A 20 3.12 15.96 15.90
C VAL A 20 4.44 16.39 15.29
N GLU A 21 4.64 16.14 13.99
CA GLU A 21 5.85 16.51 13.27
C GLU A 21 6.13 18.01 13.38
N ARG A 22 5.10 18.83 13.17
CA ARG A 22 5.20 20.29 13.31
C ARG A 22 5.51 20.75 14.73
N ARG A 23 5.03 20.03 15.75
CA ARG A 23 5.28 20.34 17.17
C ARG A 23 6.71 19.97 17.58
N LEU A 24 7.24 18.87 17.07
CA LEU A 24 8.58 18.37 17.38
C LEU A 24 9.66 18.94 16.46
N GLY A 25 9.29 19.56 15.34
CA GLY A 25 10.24 20.09 14.36
C GLY A 25 10.99 19.00 13.60
N ILE A 26 10.42 17.80 13.47
CA ILE A 26 11.06 16.63 12.88
C ILE A 26 10.45 16.35 11.50
N ALA A 27 11.29 16.03 10.53
CA ALA A 27 10.85 15.65 9.19
C ALA A 27 10.06 14.32 9.22
N HIS A 28 9.02 14.24 8.38
CA HIS A 28 8.13 13.08 8.27
C HIS A 28 8.87 11.74 8.11
N ALA A 29 9.89 11.70 7.24
CA ALA A 29 10.69 10.49 6.99
C ALA A 29 11.47 10.03 8.23
N THR A 30 12.08 10.97 8.97
CA THR A 30 12.80 10.69 10.21
C THR A 30 11.83 10.20 11.29
N PHE A 31 10.66 10.81 11.36
CA PHE A 31 9.64 10.45 12.32
C PHE A 31 9.13 9.02 12.07
N TYR A 32 8.85 8.68 10.81
CA TYR A 32 8.39 7.35 10.41
C TYR A 32 9.44 6.24 10.62
N ARG A 33 10.72 6.57 10.40
CA ARG A 33 11.82 5.59 10.47
C ARG A 33 12.27 5.25 11.90
N HIS A 34 12.19 6.21 12.82
CA HIS A 34 12.68 6.05 14.20
C HIS A 34 11.58 5.86 15.24
N TYR A 35 10.34 6.22 14.91
CA TYR A 35 9.23 6.19 15.85
C TYR A 35 8.03 5.39 15.31
N SER A 36 8.29 4.41 14.43
CA SER A 36 7.28 3.51 13.86
C SER A 36 6.38 2.88 14.92
N ASP A 37 6.96 2.51 16.07
CA ASP A 37 6.24 1.85 17.16
C ASP A 37 5.28 2.81 17.87
N LEU A 38 5.66 4.08 18.00
CA LEU A 38 4.77 5.12 18.52
C LEU A 38 3.66 5.45 17.52
N ILE A 39 3.95 5.43 16.23
CA ILE A 39 2.95 5.64 15.18
C ILE A 39 1.88 4.54 15.24
N ALA A 40 2.32 3.28 15.37
CA ALA A 40 1.43 2.14 15.50
C ALA A 40 0.56 2.18 16.78
N GLY A 41 1.13 2.62 17.90
CA GLY A 41 0.41 2.67 19.19
C GLY A 41 -0.66 3.77 19.30
N TYR A 42 -0.43 4.92 18.67
CA TYR A 42 -1.23 6.14 18.87
C TYR A 42 -2.08 6.56 17.67
N PHE A 43 -1.66 6.28 16.44
CA PHE A 43 -2.32 6.78 15.22
C PHE A 43 -3.07 5.71 14.44
N GLN A 44 -2.76 4.45 14.71
CA GLN A 44 -3.50 3.33 14.14
C GLN A 44 -4.95 3.36 14.65
N PRO A 45 -5.96 3.17 13.79
CA PRO A 45 -7.34 3.12 14.23
C PRO A 45 -7.49 1.97 15.23
N ARG A 46 -7.54 2.29 16.53
CA ARG A 46 -8.09 1.39 17.53
C ARG A 46 -9.56 1.26 17.18
N ILE A 47 -9.90 0.22 16.44
CA ILE A 47 -11.28 -0.24 16.32
C ILE A 47 -11.75 -0.38 17.78
N PRO A 48 -12.75 0.39 18.24
CA PRO A 48 -13.20 0.28 19.60
C PRO A 48 -13.74 -1.14 19.76
N ARG A 49 -13.00 -1.98 20.50
CA ARG A 49 -13.54 -3.22 21.02
C ARG A 49 -14.57 -2.78 22.06
N SER A 50 -15.83 -2.77 21.65
CA SER A 50 -16.96 -2.39 22.50
C SER A 50 -16.87 -3.16 23.81
N ALA A 51 -16.62 -2.43 24.90
CA ALA A 51 -16.69 -2.95 26.25
C ALA A 51 -18.17 -2.99 26.66
N ALA A 52 -18.88 -4.03 26.24
CA ALA A 52 -20.17 -4.54 26.71
C ALA A 52 -20.54 -5.68 25.73
N SER A 53 -20.65 -6.95 26.10
CA SER A 53 -21.10 -7.52 27.36
C SER A 53 -20.45 -8.89 27.56
N ALA A 54 -20.20 -9.25 28.82
CA ALA A 54 -20.09 -10.65 29.21
C ALA A 54 -21.45 -11.32 28.98
N ASP A 55 -21.50 -12.39 28.18
CA ASP A 55 -22.35 -13.56 28.43
C ASP A 55 -21.94 -14.70 27.49
N ASP A 56 -22.01 -15.93 28.00
CA ASP A 56 -21.41 -17.18 27.51
C ASP A 56 -21.91 -17.69 26.12
N GLY A 57 -21.76 -16.90 25.05
CA GLY A 57 -22.24 -17.26 23.70
C GLY A 57 -21.28 -16.99 22.52
N GLN A 58 -20.06 -16.46 22.74
CA GLN A 58 -19.20 -15.98 21.64
C GLN A 58 -18.56 -17.05 20.74
N ALA A 59 -18.54 -18.33 21.13
CA ALA A 59 -17.82 -19.35 20.37
C ALA A 59 -18.37 -19.55 18.93
N ASP A 60 -19.66 -19.32 18.71
CA ASP A 60 -20.30 -19.53 17.40
C ASP A 60 -20.31 -18.27 16.51
N ALA A 61 -20.23 -17.07 17.11
CA ALA A 61 -20.27 -15.79 16.37
C ALA A 61 -18.91 -15.37 15.80
N ASP A 62 -17.81 -15.87 16.36
CA ASP A 62 -16.44 -15.59 15.88
C ASP A 62 -16.08 -16.40 14.63
N GLU A 63 -16.69 -17.57 14.42
CA GLU A 63 -16.44 -18.45 13.28
C GLU A 63 -16.78 -17.79 11.91
N PRO A 64 -17.95 -17.16 11.70
CA PRO A 64 -18.23 -16.47 10.44
C PRO A 64 -17.33 -15.26 10.21
N ALA A 65 -16.94 -14.52 11.26
CA ALA A 65 -16.01 -13.40 11.16
C ALA A 65 -14.59 -13.90 10.78
N ALA A 66 -14.12 -14.97 11.41
CA ALA A 66 -12.84 -15.59 11.09
C ALA A 66 -12.82 -16.15 9.65
N ARG A 67 -13.91 -16.77 9.19
CA ARG A 67 -14.06 -17.21 7.78
C ARG A 67 -14.03 -16.03 6.81
N ALA A 68 -14.72 -14.93 7.12
CA ALA A 68 -14.71 -13.73 6.28
C ALA A 68 -13.30 -13.12 6.19
N VAL A 69 -12.56 -13.03 7.31
CA VAL A 69 -11.19 -12.52 7.32
C VAL A 69 -10.24 -13.43 6.52
N ARG A 70 -10.38 -14.76 6.65
CA ARG A 70 -9.60 -15.72 5.84
C ARG A 70 -9.88 -15.54 4.35
N ARG A 71 -11.15 -15.41 3.96
CA ARG A 71 -11.55 -15.15 2.56
C ARG A 71 -10.95 -13.85 2.04
N LEU A 72 -11.09 -12.75 2.79
CA LEU A 72 -10.53 -11.44 2.40
C LEU A 72 -9.01 -11.47 2.25
N ARG A 73 -8.29 -12.22 3.11
CA ARG A 73 -6.84 -12.40 2.97
C ARG A 73 -6.49 -13.16 1.69
N GLN A 74 -7.23 -14.21 1.38
CA GLN A 74 -7.04 -14.98 0.16
C GLN A 74 -7.30 -14.13 -1.09
N GLU A 75 -8.42 -13.40 -1.11
CA GLU A 75 -8.76 -12.45 -2.19
C GLU A 75 -7.67 -11.38 -2.34
N ASN A 76 -7.13 -10.84 -1.24
CA ASN A 76 -6.06 -9.84 -1.32
C ASN A 76 -4.77 -10.41 -1.92
N ILE A 77 -4.40 -11.66 -1.58
CA ILE A 77 -3.25 -12.35 -2.16
C ILE A 77 -3.46 -12.55 -3.67
N GLU A 78 -4.65 -13.00 -4.06
CA GLU A 78 -5.00 -13.22 -5.47
C GLU A 78 -4.97 -11.92 -6.28
N LEU A 79 -5.54 -10.83 -5.73
CA LEU A 79 -5.53 -9.51 -6.36
C LEU A 79 -4.09 -9.00 -6.53
N ARG A 80 -3.24 -9.13 -5.52
CA ARG A 80 -1.82 -8.73 -5.61
C ARG A 80 -1.08 -9.51 -6.69
N ARG A 81 -1.27 -10.83 -6.74
CA ARG A 81 -0.69 -11.68 -7.79
C ARG A 81 -1.15 -11.26 -9.18
N THR A 82 -2.44 -10.94 -9.31
CA THR A 82 -3.02 -10.48 -10.58
C THR A 82 -2.41 -9.16 -11.03
N VAL A 83 -2.30 -8.19 -10.12
CA VAL A 83 -1.65 -6.89 -10.39
C VAL A 83 -0.21 -7.07 -10.81
N GLU A 84 0.54 -7.96 -10.15
CA GLU A 84 1.94 -8.25 -10.49
C GLU A 84 2.06 -8.77 -11.92
N ILE A 85 1.26 -9.78 -12.29
CA ILE A 85 1.24 -10.34 -13.65
C ILE A 85 0.93 -9.25 -14.69
N TYR A 86 -0.13 -8.48 -14.48
CA TYR A 86 -0.50 -7.43 -15.44
C TYR A 86 0.55 -6.33 -15.52
N SER A 87 1.20 -5.99 -14.42
CA SER A 87 2.27 -4.98 -14.44
C SER A 87 3.47 -5.43 -15.26
N GLU A 88 3.85 -6.71 -15.19
CA GLU A 88 4.92 -7.27 -16.00
C GLU A 88 4.53 -7.38 -17.47
N MET A 89 3.29 -7.78 -17.78
CA MET A 89 2.78 -7.79 -19.15
C MET A 89 2.82 -6.39 -19.78
N ILE A 90 2.44 -5.35 -19.03
CA ILE A 90 2.50 -3.96 -19.50
C ILE A 90 3.96 -3.53 -19.75
N ARG A 91 4.91 -3.91 -18.88
CA ARG A 91 6.34 -3.63 -19.09
C ARG A 91 6.87 -4.30 -20.34
N GLN A 92 6.52 -5.56 -20.55
CA GLN A 92 6.92 -6.30 -21.74
C GLN A 92 6.34 -5.66 -23.01
N LEU A 93 5.03 -5.37 -23.03
CA LEU A 93 4.36 -4.68 -24.13
C LEU A 93 5.00 -3.32 -24.43
N ALA A 94 5.36 -2.55 -23.40
CA ALA A 94 6.03 -1.27 -23.57
C ALA A 94 7.42 -1.43 -24.20
N THR A 95 8.18 -2.43 -23.77
CA THR A 95 9.51 -2.75 -24.31
C THR A 95 9.43 -3.20 -25.77
N GLU A 96 8.47 -4.08 -26.08
CA GLU A 96 8.21 -4.51 -27.46
C GLU A 96 7.75 -3.35 -28.34
N ASN A 97 6.90 -2.47 -27.82
CA ASN A 97 6.44 -1.29 -28.56
C ASN A 97 7.58 -0.32 -28.85
N ASP A 98 8.50 -0.11 -27.89
CA ASP A 98 9.68 0.71 -28.11
C ASP A 98 10.60 0.10 -29.17
N ALA A 99 10.85 -1.22 -29.09
CA ALA A 99 11.64 -1.94 -30.10
C ALA A 99 11.03 -1.85 -31.52
N LEU A 100 9.69 -1.87 -31.63
CA LEU A 100 8.98 -1.70 -32.91
C LEU A 100 9.02 -0.25 -33.43
N ARG A 101 9.08 0.74 -32.52
CA ARG A 101 9.16 2.16 -32.87
C ARG A 101 10.56 2.60 -33.25
N GLN A 102 11.58 1.91 -32.75
CA GLN A 102 12.94 2.12 -33.20
C GLN A 102 13.03 1.68 -34.67
N PRO A 103 13.50 2.55 -35.60
CA PRO A 103 13.71 2.14 -36.97
C PRO A 103 14.71 0.99 -36.96
N SER A 104 14.31 -0.18 -37.46
CA SER A 104 15.22 -1.31 -37.61
C SER A 104 16.43 -0.84 -38.43
N VAL A 105 17.60 -0.72 -37.78
CA VAL A 105 18.90 -0.46 -38.42
C VAL A 105 19.37 -1.73 -39.18
N VAL A 106 18.44 -2.42 -39.81
CA VAL A 106 18.70 -3.49 -40.76
C VAL A 106 18.22 -3.03 -42.13
N VAL A 107 18.67 -1.85 -42.55
CA VAL A 107 18.92 -1.62 -43.98
C VAL A 107 20.22 -2.37 -44.28
N ARG A 108 20.12 -3.70 -44.34
CA ARG A 108 21.14 -4.52 -44.98
C ARG A 108 21.04 -4.15 -46.44
N SER A 109 21.89 -3.22 -46.88
CA SER A 109 22.05 -2.85 -48.29
C SER A 109 22.17 -4.14 -49.08
N LEU A 110 21.10 -4.52 -49.78
CA LEU A 110 21.15 -5.56 -50.79
C LEU A 110 22.16 -5.06 -51.83
N PRO A 111 23.25 -5.80 -52.11
CA PRO A 111 24.13 -5.42 -53.20
C PRO A 111 23.28 -5.44 -54.48
N VAL A 112 23.09 -4.26 -55.08
CA VAL A 112 22.52 -4.12 -56.41
C VAL A 112 23.44 -4.90 -57.34
N ARG A 113 23.00 -6.10 -57.74
CA ARG A 113 23.64 -6.87 -58.79
C ARG A 113 23.06 -6.37 -60.10
N GLY A 114 23.75 -5.42 -60.69
CA GLY A 114 23.40 -4.83 -61.97
C GLY A 114 24.30 -3.65 -62.23
N ASP A 115 25.50 -3.93 -62.73
CA ASP A 115 26.01 -3.28 -63.93
C ASP A 115 27.32 -3.97 -64.38
N VAL A 116 27.43 -4.08 -65.71
CA VAL A 116 28.45 -4.72 -66.56
C VAL A 116 28.19 -6.18 -66.92
#